data_AF-A0A927Z533-F1
#
_entry.id   AF-A0A927Z533-F1
#
_cell.length_a   1.000
_cell.length_b   1.000
_cell.length_c   1.000
_cell.angle_alpha   90.00
_cell.angle_beta   90.00
_cell.angle_gamma   90.00
#
_symmetry.space_group_name_H-M   'P 1'
#
loop_
_entity.id
_entity.type
_entity.pdbx_description
1 polymer ?
#
loop_
_entity_poly.entity_id
_entity_poly.type
_entity_poly.pdbx_seq_one_letter_code
_entity_poly.pdbx_strand_id
1 'polypeptide(L)'
;MKYFCKEEDRNGTDYHEFQKGRWYKKTFFDSDSIIIRDDVLRETGLKELFEKCIPDYDYYSASEVTEKTWNKMLKEAKKQGGAVEEALLEAEPWVKDNFLTEESFSVLGI
;
A
#
# COMPACT_ATOMS: atom_id res chain seq x y z
N MET A 1 7.27 8.04 9.56
CA MET A 1 6.37 6.87 9.49
C MET A 1 7.17 5.67 10.01
N LYS A 2 6.56 4.77 10.78
CA LYS A 2 7.16 3.59 11.41
C LYS A 2 7.42 2.48 10.40
N TYR A 3 6.48 2.26 9.48
CA TYR A 3 6.50 1.18 8.48
C TYR A 3 6.72 1.71 7.07
N PHE A 4 6.08 2.83 6.74
CA PHE A 4 6.22 3.49 5.45
C PHE A 4 7.33 4.56 5.48
N CYS A 5 7.79 4.98 4.31
CA CYS A 5 8.59 6.18 4.13
C CYS A 5 8.27 6.87 2.81
N LYS A 6 8.92 8.01 2.56
CA LYS A 6 8.88 8.72 1.27
C LYS A 6 10.04 8.28 0.38
N GLU A 7 9.96 8.57 -0.91
CA GLU A 7 11.04 8.26 -1.86
C GLU A 7 12.39 8.82 -1.39
N GLU A 8 12.41 10.06 -0.89
CA GLU A 8 13.64 10.73 -0.42
C GLU A 8 14.33 10.02 0.75
N ASP A 9 13.58 9.22 1.52
CA ASP A 9 14.06 8.42 2.65
C ASP A 9 14.39 6.96 2.25
N ARG A 10 14.26 6.62 0.96
CA ARG A 10 14.47 5.26 0.47
C ARG A 10 15.93 4.82 0.62
N ASN A 11 16.13 3.57 1.02
CA ASN A 11 17.43 2.93 1.06
C ASN A 11 17.37 1.55 0.40
N GLY A 12 17.93 1.43 -0.82
CA GLY A 12 17.82 0.24 -1.65
C GLY A 12 16.63 0.31 -2.62
N THR A 13 16.30 -0.80 -3.28
CA THR A 13 15.29 -0.84 -4.37
C THR A 13 14.11 -1.74 -4.10
N ASP A 14 14.14 -2.58 -3.06
CA ASP A 14 13.16 -3.62 -2.79
C ASP A 14 11.97 -3.10 -1.95
N TYR A 15 10.93 -2.61 -2.63
CA TYR A 15 9.83 -1.86 -2.02
C TYR A 15 8.49 -2.17 -2.68
N HIS A 16 7.43 -1.96 -1.91
CA HIS A 16 6.07 -1.83 -2.43
C HIS A 16 5.65 -0.37 -2.36
N GLU A 17 5.25 0.19 -3.49
CA GLU A 17 4.84 1.58 -3.61
C GLU A 17 3.32 1.72 -3.62
N PHE A 18 2.82 2.66 -2.83
CA PHE A 18 1.44 3.12 -2.91
C PHE A 18 1.45 4.41 -3.72
N GLN A 19 0.99 4.32 -4.96
CA GLN A 19 0.94 5.44 -5.90
C GLN A 19 -0.50 5.89 -6.14
N LYS A 20 -0.71 7.22 -6.20
CA LYS A 20 -2.04 7.79 -6.42
C LYS A 20 -2.65 7.35 -7.75
N GLY A 21 -3.96 7.11 -7.74
CA GLY A 21 -4.71 6.74 -8.93
C GLY A 21 -4.34 5.37 -9.51
N ARG A 22 -4.90 5.09 -10.69
CA ARG A 22 -4.59 3.87 -11.44
C ARG A 22 -3.26 4.02 -12.18
N TRP A 23 -2.38 3.04 -11.99
CA TRP A 23 -1.06 3.04 -12.61
C TRP A 23 -1.11 2.51 -14.04
N TYR A 24 -0.63 3.32 -14.98
CA TYR A 24 -0.60 3.02 -16.42
C TYR A 24 0.83 2.79 -16.94
N LYS A 25 1.70 2.15 -16.15
CA LYS A 25 3.09 1.81 -16.55
C LYS A 25 3.97 3.00 -16.91
N LYS A 26 3.82 4.13 -16.20
CA LYS A 26 4.52 5.38 -16.54
C LYS A 26 5.83 5.54 -15.78
N THR A 27 5.77 5.55 -14.45
CA THR A 27 6.90 5.84 -13.55
C THR A 27 6.75 5.06 -12.26
N PHE A 28 7.87 4.81 -11.58
CA PHE A 28 7.93 4.32 -10.20
C PHE A 28 8.46 5.44 -9.31
N PHE A 29 8.25 5.30 -8.00
CA PHE A 29 8.68 6.22 -6.96
C PHE A 29 8.17 7.65 -7.23
N ASP A 30 6.85 7.80 -7.35
CA ASP A 30 6.27 9.15 -7.40
C ASP A 30 6.54 9.89 -6.09
N SER A 31 6.87 11.18 -6.17
CA SER A 31 7.14 12.01 -4.98
C SER A 31 5.95 12.06 -4.01
N ASP A 32 4.73 11.91 -4.52
CA ASP A 32 3.54 11.89 -3.69
C ASP A 32 3.29 10.52 -3.04
N SER A 33 3.92 9.45 -3.52
CA SER A 33 3.74 8.08 -3.01
C SER A 33 4.17 7.92 -1.55
N ILE A 34 3.72 6.84 -0.93
CA ILE A 34 4.36 6.25 0.24
C ILE A 34 4.86 4.87 -0.12
N ILE A 35 6.00 4.47 0.43
CA ILE A 35 6.65 3.21 0.10
C ILE A 35 6.90 2.41 1.38
N ILE A 36 6.81 1.08 1.29
CA ILE A 36 7.12 0.15 2.38
C ILE A 36 8.14 -0.86 1.87
N ARG A 37 9.18 -1.16 2.65
CA ARG A 37 10.15 -2.20 2.23
C ARG A 37 9.48 -3.57 2.16
N ASP A 38 9.94 -4.40 1.25
CA ASP A 38 9.45 -5.77 1.06
C ASP A 38 9.48 -6.61 2.34
N ASP A 39 10.58 -6.56 3.08
CA ASP A 39 10.73 -7.28 4.35
C ASP A 39 9.74 -6.79 5.41
N VAL A 40 9.57 -5.48 5.56
CA VAL A 40 8.62 -4.88 6.51
C VAL A 40 7.19 -5.25 6.15
N LEU A 41 6.82 -5.19 4.86
CA LEU A 41 5.49 -5.58 4.37
C LEU A 41 5.14 -7.03 4.71
N ARG A 42 6.13 -7.94 4.60
CA ARG A 42 5.97 -9.34 5.00
C ARG A 42 5.89 -9.50 6.51
N GLU A 43 6.80 -8.87 7.25
CA GLU A 43 6.85 -8.96 8.72
C GLU A 43 5.59 -8.39 9.39
N THR A 44 4.99 -7.35 8.84
CA THR A 44 3.73 -6.80 9.36
C THR A 44 2.52 -7.69 9.07
N GLY A 45 2.61 -8.62 8.12
CA GLY A 45 1.47 -9.41 7.63
C GLY A 45 0.63 -8.69 6.57
N LEU A 46 1.14 -7.61 5.96
CA LEU A 46 0.41 -6.86 4.93
C LEU A 46 0.33 -7.65 3.63
N LYS A 47 1.38 -8.41 3.29
CA LYS A 47 1.38 -9.31 2.12
C LYS A 47 0.17 -10.23 2.14
N GLU A 48 -0.04 -10.96 3.24
CA GLU A 48 -1.12 -11.93 3.40
C GLU A 48 -2.49 -11.22 3.38
N LEU A 49 -2.56 -10.02 3.94
CA LEU A 49 -3.77 -9.21 3.89
C LEU A 49 -4.11 -8.79 2.45
N PHE A 50 -3.10 -8.38 1.67
CA PHE A 50 -3.25 -7.97 0.28
C PHE A 50 -3.71 -9.15 -0.58
N GLU A 51 -3.04 -10.30 -0.46
CA GLU A 51 -3.43 -11.57 -1.12
C GLU A 51 -4.88 -11.96 -0.82
N LYS A 52 -5.36 -11.70 0.40
CA LYS A 52 -6.73 -12.00 0.82
C LYS A 52 -7.77 -10.98 0.33
N CYS A 53 -7.38 -9.71 0.23
CA CYS A 53 -8.32 -8.61 0.10
C CYS A 53 -8.40 -8.01 -1.29
N ILE A 54 -7.25 -7.85 -1.95
CA ILE A 54 -7.11 -7.19 -3.24
C ILE A 54 -7.41 -8.21 -4.35
N PRO A 55 -8.42 -7.98 -5.19
CA PRO A 55 -8.67 -8.82 -6.36
C PRO A 55 -7.45 -8.85 -7.28
N ASP A 56 -7.07 -10.04 -7.74
CA ASP A 56 -5.96 -10.25 -8.68
C ASP A 56 -4.64 -9.62 -8.20
N TYR A 57 -4.40 -9.64 -6.88
CA TYR A 57 -3.17 -9.14 -6.28
C TYR A 57 -1.94 -9.77 -6.94
N ASP A 58 -1.06 -8.92 -7.46
CA ASP A 58 0.22 -9.28 -8.02
C ASP A 58 1.33 -8.65 -7.19
N TYR A 59 2.12 -9.52 -6.55
CA TYR A 59 3.21 -9.12 -5.67
C TYR A 59 4.36 -8.42 -6.38
N TYR A 60 4.53 -8.67 -7.68
CA TYR A 60 5.67 -8.16 -8.48
C TYR A 60 5.21 -7.18 -9.57
N SER A 61 3.98 -6.68 -9.47
CA SER A 61 3.36 -5.80 -10.46
C SER A 61 2.39 -4.85 -9.78
N ALA A 62 1.55 -4.19 -10.58
CA ALA A 62 0.55 -3.25 -10.11
C ALA A 62 -0.75 -3.96 -9.73
N SER A 63 -1.23 -3.66 -8.53
CA SER A 63 -2.53 -4.09 -8.02
C SER A 63 -3.40 -2.85 -7.70
N GLU A 64 -4.63 -2.82 -8.20
CA GLU A 64 -5.53 -1.69 -8.00
C GLU A 64 -6.35 -1.82 -6.70
N VAL A 65 -6.37 -0.76 -5.90
CA VAL A 65 -7.09 -0.70 -4.64
C VAL A 65 -8.14 0.41 -4.68
N THR A 66 -9.40 0.01 -4.74
CA THR A 66 -10.55 0.91 -4.60
C THR A 66 -10.86 1.19 -3.13
N GLU A 67 -11.67 2.22 -2.86
CA GLU A 67 -12.15 2.50 -1.50
C GLU A 67 -12.88 1.30 -0.87
N LYS A 68 -13.62 0.52 -1.68
CA LYS A 68 -14.26 -0.71 -1.23
C LYS A 68 -13.24 -1.77 -0.79
N THR A 69 -12.18 -1.96 -1.57
CA THR A 69 -11.08 -2.89 -1.24
C THR A 69 -10.34 -2.42 0.00
N TRP A 70 -10.04 -1.13 0.11
CA TRP A 70 -9.42 -0.52 1.28
C TRP A 70 -10.24 -0.75 2.56
N ASN A 71 -11.55 -0.48 2.52
CA ASN A 71 -12.44 -0.69 3.66
C ASN A 71 -12.55 -2.17 4.06
N LYS A 72 -12.43 -3.11 3.11
CA LYS A 72 -12.33 -4.55 3.40
C LYS A 72 -11.01 -4.86 4.14
N MET A 73 -9.88 -4.34 3.66
CA MET A 73 -8.58 -4.51 4.31
C MET A 73 -8.59 -3.96 5.74
N LEU A 74 -9.11 -2.75 5.97
CA LEU A 74 -9.24 -2.17 7.31
C LEU A 74 -10.05 -3.05 8.26
N LYS A 75 -11.18 -3.62 7.80
CA LYS A 75 -12.00 -4.52 8.62
C LYS A 75 -11.27 -5.81 8.98
N GLU A 76 -10.54 -6.40 8.03
CA GLU A 76 -9.78 -7.63 8.27
C GLU A 76 -8.55 -7.38 9.16
N ALA A 77 -7.84 -6.28 8.96
CA ALA A 77 -6.71 -5.90 9.80
C ALA A 77 -7.12 -5.61 11.24
N LYS A 78 -8.25 -4.92 11.47
CA LYS A 78 -8.82 -4.70 12.81
C LYS A 78 -9.16 -6.00 13.56
N LYS A 79 -9.52 -7.07 12.83
CA LYS A 79 -9.76 -8.39 13.45
C LYS A 79 -8.45 -9.07 13.83
N GLN A 80 -7.40 -8.86 13.04
CA GLN A 80 -6.07 -9.44 13.28
C GLN A 80 -5.30 -8.68 14.36
N GLY A 81 -5.42 -7.36 14.40
CA GLY A 81 -4.71 -6.48 15.31
C GLY A 81 -3.20 -6.42 15.05
N GLY A 82 -2.47 -5.76 15.94
CA GLY A 82 -1.00 -5.72 15.91
C GLY A 82 -0.43 -4.99 14.70
N ALA A 83 0.72 -5.45 14.19
CA ALA A 83 1.51 -4.73 13.18
C ALA A 83 0.75 -4.48 11.87
N VAL A 84 -0.11 -5.41 11.42
CA VAL A 84 -0.90 -5.24 10.19
C VAL A 84 -1.90 -4.09 10.32
N GLU A 85 -2.54 -3.94 11.49
CA GLU A 85 -3.48 -2.87 11.76
C GLU A 85 -2.75 -1.54 11.88
N GLU A 86 -1.66 -1.51 12.65
CA GLU A 86 -0.85 -0.30 12.83
C GLU A 86 -0.31 0.22 11.49
N ALA A 87 0.18 -0.66 10.61
CA ALA A 87 0.70 -0.26 9.31
C ALA A 87 -0.39 0.30 8.38
N LEU A 88 -1.58 -0.30 8.34
CA LEU A 88 -2.70 0.25 7.57
C LEU A 88 -3.19 1.60 8.10
N LEU A 89 -3.25 1.76 9.43
CA LEU A 89 -3.65 3.02 10.05
C LEU A 89 -2.61 4.13 9.80
N GLU A 90 -1.33 3.78 9.75
CA GLU A 90 -0.27 4.73 9.37
C GLU A 90 -0.44 5.23 7.92
N ALA A 91 -0.83 4.36 6.99
CA ALA A 91 -1.10 4.73 5.60
C ALA A 91 -2.43 5.47 5.41
N GLU A 92 -3.36 5.41 6.38
CA GLU A 92 -4.73 5.91 6.25
C GLU A 92 -4.83 7.40 5.86
N PRO A 93 -4.03 8.34 6.42
CA PRO A 93 -4.08 9.74 6.00
C PRO A 93 -3.75 9.93 4.52
N TRP A 94 -2.77 9.20 4.01
CA TRP A 94 -2.38 9.24 2.60
C TRP A 94 -3.48 8.65 1.70
N VAL A 95 -4.08 7.53 2.11
CA VAL A 95 -5.17 6.91 1.36
C VAL A 95 -6.42 7.79 1.32
N LYS A 96 -6.74 8.47 2.42
CA LYS A 96 -7.83 9.47 2.46
C LYS A 96 -7.57 10.61 1.49
N ASP A 97 -6.35 11.13 1.46
CA ASP A 97 -5.96 12.18 0.52
C ASP A 97 -6.08 11.73 -0.94
N ASN A 98 -5.64 10.50 -1.28
CA ASN A 98 -5.83 9.93 -2.61
C ASN A 98 -7.31 9.92 -3.02
N PHE A 99 -8.21 9.46 -2.15
CA PHE A 99 -9.64 9.36 -2.47
C PHE A 99 -10.37 10.71 -2.55
N LEU A 100 -9.70 11.83 -2.27
CA LEU A 100 -10.25 13.17 -2.57
C LEU A 100 -10.25 13.48 -4.07
N THR A 101 -9.32 12.89 -4.83
CA THR A 101 -9.13 13.20 -6.26
C THR A 101 -9.19 11.97 -7.17
N GLU A 102 -8.97 10.78 -6.63
CA GLU A 102 -8.87 9.53 -7.39
C GLU A 102 -9.90 8.50 -6.92
N GLU A 103 -10.35 7.64 -7.83
CA GLU A 103 -11.29 6.54 -7.50
C GLU A 103 -10.59 5.30 -6.90
N SER A 104 -9.28 5.18 -7.13
CA SER A 104 -8.42 4.09 -6.68
C SER A 104 -7.00 4.58 -6.42
N PHE A 105 -6.16 3.72 -5.86
CA PHE A 105 -4.71 3.86 -5.88
C PHE A 105 -4.08 2.54 -6.31
N SER A 106 -2.79 2.56 -6.64
CA SER A 106 -2.06 1.38 -7.08
C SER A 106 -1.03 0.96 -6.04
N VAL A 107 -0.96 -0.33 -5.74
CA VAL A 107 0.13 -0.95 -5.00
C VAL A 107 1.07 -1.60 -6.02
N LEU A 108 2.32 -1.17 -6.08
CA LEU A 108 3.31 -1.64 -7.06
C LEU A 108 4.43 -2.39 -6.33
N GLY A 109 4.68 -3.65 -6.67
CA GLY A 109 5.90 -4.35 -6.25
C GLY A 109 7.07 -3.97 -7.17
N ILE A 110 8.19 -3.49 -6.61
CA ILE A 110 9.37 -2.96 -7.33
C ILE A 110 10.65 -3.66 -6.86
#